data_AF-A0A538G0V4-F1
#
_entry.id   AF-A0A538G0V4-F1
#
_cell.length_a   1.000
_cell.length_b   1.000
_cell.length_c   1.000
_cell.angle_alpha   90.00
_cell.angle_beta   90.00
_cell.angle_gamma   90.00
#
_symmetry.space_group_name_H-M   'P 1'
#
loop_
_entity.id
_entity.type
_entity.pdbx_description
1 polymer ?
#
loop_
_entity_poly.entity_id
_entity_poly.type
_entity_poly.pdbx_seq_one_letter_code
_entity_poly.pdbx_strand_id
1 'polypeptide(L)'
;MKLALTAFRSKPFRLLFAGELVSLLGTAVAPVALAFAVLDLTGSATDLGYVLAAGWAPQIVFILVGGVLGDRLPRNLVMVGANLLSAAAQGATAALLLAGIAAPWHLAALAAVRGTATALFFPAAQAVVPEVVEATLLQPANALLRLATSSSTVIGAGVGGIAVAAAGPGWAIAFDAATYLASALILVRLHIPRIVVERGETIVHELIEGWNEFRSREWLWVIVVSASVGNLVATASFAVLGPLIAKRYLGGAPAYGAIVASQSAGFIAGGLLSLRWRPARPLLVSVFALLPAAGEIACYAGVRVTAVIAAVAFFAGVGLEVFGVNWITALQQHIPTRVLSRVNSYDALGSFVFIPLGLVIAGPLADRFGVTNTLWGFLVVGVVSIGAALLSRDVRTLRRVDGTGYAETEARATAAS
;
A
#
# COMPACT_ATOMS: atom_id res chain seq x y z
N MET A 1 3.41 -3.28 -26.50
CA MET A 1 4.62 -4.10 -26.27
C MET A 1 5.90 -3.46 -26.83
N LYS A 2 5.96 -3.09 -28.13
CA LYS A 2 7.15 -2.44 -28.73
C LYS A 2 7.62 -1.18 -27.99
N LEU A 3 6.71 -0.26 -27.64
CA LEU A 3 7.02 0.97 -26.88
C LEU A 3 7.54 0.71 -25.46
N ALA A 4 7.05 -0.34 -24.79
CA ALA A 4 7.55 -0.73 -23.46
C ALA A 4 9.00 -1.25 -23.55
N LEU A 5 9.33 -2.03 -24.59
CA LEU A 5 10.70 -2.47 -24.84
C LEU A 5 11.62 -1.29 -25.23
N THR A 6 11.08 -0.22 -25.81
CA THR A 6 11.83 1.00 -26.10
C THR A 6 12.31 1.70 -24.82
N ALA A 7 11.54 1.67 -23.73
CA ALA A 7 11.96 2.25 -22.45
C ALA A 7 13.27 1.61 -21.94
N PHE A 8 13.46 0.30 -22.14
CA PHE A 8 14.70 -0.41 -21.79
C PHE A 8 15.93 0.01 -22.63
N ARG A 9 15.78 0.85 -23.67
CA ARG A 9 16.94 1.44 -24.37
C ARG A 9 17.64 2.50 -23.51
N SER A 10 16.91 3.16 -22.60
CA SER A 10 17.50 4.10 -21.64
C SER A 10 18.28 3.33 -20.56
N LYS A 11 19.60 3.53 -20.50
CA LYS A 11 20.45 2.94 -19.45
C LYS A 11 20.01 3.37 -18.04
N PRO A 12 19.72 4.65 -17.76
CA PRO A 12 19.15 5.08 -16.47
C PRO A 12 17.86 4.34 -16.10
N PHE A 13 16.92 4.18 -17.04
CA PHE A 13 15.68 3.45 -16.78
C PHE A 13 15.92 1.97 -16.46
N ARG A 14 16.84 1.30 -17.16
CA ARG A 14 17.19 -0.10 -16.84
C ARG A 14 17.71 -0.27 -15.42
N LEU A 15 18.55 0.66 -14.96
CA LEU A 15 19.10 0.64 -13.61
C LEU A 15 18.01 0.90 -12.56
N LEU A 16 17.13 1.87 -12.80
CA LEU A 16 15.97 2.13 -11.95
C LEU A 16 15.08 0.89 -11.84
N PHE A 17 14.65 0.35 -12.98
CA PHE A 17 13.77 -0.82 -13.06
C PHE A 17 14.39 -2.05 -12.39
N ALA A 18 15.67 -2.34 -12.65
CA ALA A 18 16.36 -3.48 -12.04
C ALA A 18 16.52 -3.30 -10.52
N GLY A 19 16.88 -2.09 -10.07
CA GLY A 19 16.99 -1.77 -8.65
C GLY A 19 15.67 -1.96 -7.92
N GLU A 20 14.58 -1.37 -8.45
CA GLU A 20 13.25 -1.50 -7.86
C GLU A 20 12.77 -2.95 -7.87
N LEU A 21 12.86 -3.66 -9.01
CA LEU A 21 12.40 -5.04 -9.12
C LEU A 21 13.09 -5.95 -8.09
N VAL A 22 14.42 -5.82 -7.93
CA VAL A 22 15.16 -6.62 -6.95
C VAL A 22 14.66 -6.35 -5.54
N SER A 23 14.53 -5.08 -5.13
CA SER A 23 14.00 -4.73 -3.80
C SER A 23 12.55 -5.19 -3.60
N LEU A 24 11.70 -5.06 -4.63
CA LEU A 24 10.28 -5.42 -4.56
C LEU A 24 10.09 -6.93 -4.32
N LEU A 25 10.94 -7.77 -4.91
CA LEU A 25 10.91 -9.21 -4.71
C LEU A 25 11.22 -9.60 -3.26
N GLY A 26 12.20 -8.97 -2.62
CA GLY A 26 12.49 -9.18 -1.20
C GLY A 26 11.41 -8.62 -0.29
N THR A 27 10.97 -7.40 -0.57
CA THR A 27 9.97 -6.70 0.26
C THR A 27 8.64 -7.44 0.28
N ALA A 28 8.26 -8.11 -0.81
CA ALA A 28 7.03 -8.88 -0.89
C ALA A 28 7.02 -10.14 0.02
N VAL A 29 8.19 -10.64 0.43
CA VAL A 29 8.32 -11.78 1.37
C VAL A 29 8.24 -11.32 2.83
N ALA A 30 8.71 -10.11 3.12
CA ALA A 30 8.93 -9.62 4.48
C ALA A 30 7.68 -9.56 5.37
N PRO A 31 6.46 -9.20 4.91
CA PRO A 31 5.27 -9.15 5.78
C PRO A 31 4.93 -10.50 6.40
N VAL A 32 4.98 -11.58 5.61
CA VAL A 32 4.74 -12.95 6.10
C VAL A 32 5.84 -13.34 7.09
N ALA A 33 7.10 -13.07 6.74
CA ALA A 33 8.23 -13.41 7.60
C ALA A 33 8.20 -12.67 8.95
N LEU A 34 7.97 -11.35 8.93
CA LEU A 34 7.89 -10.54 10.15
C LEU A 34 6.70 -10.94 11.01
N ALA A 35 5.54 -11.24 10.40
CA ALA A 35 4.37 -11.68 11.15
C ALA A 35 4.64 -12.97 11.91
N PHE A 36 5.21 -13.97 11.23
CA PHE A 36 5.54 -15.25 11.85
C PHE A 36 6.74 -15.15 12.80
N ALA A 37 7.74 -14.28 12.54
CA ALA A 37 8.83 -14.01 13.49
C ALA A 37 8.31 -13.55 14.86
N VAL A 38 7.41 -12.57 14.87
CA VAL A 38 6.86 -12.03 16.13
C VAL A 38 5.97 -13.08 16.81
N LEU A 39 5.13 -13.77 16.04
CA LEU A 39 4.26 -14.80 16.59
C LEU A 39 5.02 -16.02 17.10
N ASP A 40 6.14 -16.40 16.48
CA ASP A 40 7.03 -17.48 16.94
C ASP A 40 7.77 -17.09 18.21
N LEU A 41 8.17 -15.82 18.31
CA LEU A 41 8.84 -15.28 19.48
C LEU A 41 7.91 -15.13 20.71
N THR A 42 6.66 -14.71 20.50
CA THR A 42 5.78 -14.25 21.60
C THR A 42 4.46 -15.00 21.72
N GLY A 43 3.96 -15.59 20.63
CA GLY A 43 2.58 -16.08 20.55
C GLY A 43 1.50 -14.99 20.61
N SER A 44 1.88 -13.71 20.63
CA SER A 44 1.02 -12.56 20.93
C SER A 44 0.65 -11.78 19.67
N ALA A 45 -0.66 -11.63 19.42
CA ALA A 45 -1.15 -10.72 18.39
C ALA A 45 -0.94 -9.24 18.77
N THR A 46 -0.88 -8.94 20.07
CA THR A 46 -0.60 -7.59 20.57
C THR A 46 0.81 -7.15 20.20
N ASP A 47 1.81 -8.00 20.42
CA ASP A 47 3.19 -7.69 20.04
C ASP A 47 3.34 -7.57 18.52
N LEU A 48 2.67 -8.44 17.75
CA LEU A 48 2.62 -8.33 16.29
C LEU A 48 2.04 -7.00 15.84
N GLY A 49 0.90 -6.61 16.40
CA GLY A 49 0.25 -5.32 16.13
C GLY A 49 1.17 -4.14 16.39
N TYR A 50 1.86 -4.13 17.53
CA TYR A 50 2.79 -3.06 17.89
C TYR A 50 4.01 -3.00 16.98
N VAL A 51 4.61 -4.14 16.62
CA VAL A 51 5.76 -4.18 15.69
C VAL A 51 5.37 -3.65 14.31
N LEU A 52 4.21 -4.06 13.77
CA LEU A 52 3.74 -3.57 12.47
C LEU A 52 3.39 -2.08 12.53
N ALA A 53 2.72 -1.64 13.60
CA ALA A 53 2.37 -0.23 13.80
C ALA A 53 3.63 0.65 13.91
N ALA A 54 4.68 0.17 14.57
CA ALA A 54 5.95 0.86 14.69
C ALA A 54 6.61 1.11 13.33
N GLY A 55 6.38 0.26 12.33
CA GLY A 55 6.82 0.51 10.96
C GLY A 55 5.95 1.51 10.20
N TRP A 56 4.62 1.41 10.34
CA TRP A 56 3.67 2.27 9.62
C TRP A 56 3.64 3.72 10.13
N ALA A 57 3.73 3.92 11.45
CA ALA A 57 3.69 5.24 12.06
C ALA A 57 4.74 6.22 11.50
N PRO A 58 6.06 5.91 11.52
CA PRO A 58 7.06 6.78 10.93
C PRO A 58 6.92 6.87 9.41
N GLN A 59 6.46 5.80 8.74
CA GLN A 59 6.26 5.83 7.30
C GLN A 59 5.26 6.93 6.89
N ILE A 60 4.15 7.05 7.61
CA ILE A 60 3.13 8.07 7.36
C ILE A 60 3.63 9.47 7.76
N VAL A 61 4.28 9.60 8.92
CA VAL A 61 4.75 10.89 9.44
C VAL A 61 5.87 11.49 8.57
N PHE A 62 6.81 10.66 8.10
CA PHE A 62 8.00 11.12 7.39
C PHE A 62 7.85 11.14 5.87
N ILE A 63 6.70 10.75 5.30
CA ILE A 63 6.52 10.76 3.83
C ILE A 63 6.69 12.16 3.23
N LEU A 64 6.23 13.20 3.94
CA LEU A 64 6.41 14.60 3.55
C LEU A 64 7.90 15.01 3.57
N VAL A 65 8.64 14.53 4.57
CA VAL A 65 10.08 14.78 4.69
C VAL A 65 10.83 14.13 3.53
N GLY A 66 10.42 12.93 3.11
CA GLY A 66 10.96 12.25 1.93
C GLY A 66 10.84 13.09 0.65
N GLY A 67 9.69 13.74 0.44
CA GLY A 67 9.49 14.66 -0.68
C GLY A 67 10.45 15.85 -0.65
N VAL A 68 10.57 16.51 0.51
CA VAL A 68 11.48 17.67 0.69
C VAL A 68 12.94 17.28 0.48
N LEU A 69 13.37 16.12 0.99
CA LEU A 69 14.73 15.62 0.80
C LEU A 69 15.00 15.25 -0.67
N GLY A 70 14.01 14.67 -1.36
CA GLY A 70 14.08 14.38 -2.80
C GLY A 70 14.19 15.62 -3.70
N ASP A 71 13.75 16.78 -3.21
CA ASP A 71 13.91 18.06 -3.90
C ASP A 71 15.27 18.72 -3.61
N ARG A 72 15.81 18.52 -2.40
CA ARG A 72 17.05 19.19 -1.95
C ARG A 72 18.31 18.42 -2.29
N LEU A 73 18.25 17.09 -2.21
CA LEU A 73 19.36 16.17 -2.45
C LEU A 73 19.20 15.48 -3.81
N PRO A 74 20.29 14.99 -4.43
CA PRO A 74 20.20 14.13 -5.59
C PRO A 74 19.33 12.90 -5.29
N ARG A 75 18.27 12.68 -6.06
CA ARG A 75 17.25 11.64 -5.79
C ARG A 75 17.84 10.23 -5.77
N ASN A 76 18.86 9.97 -6.59
CA ASN A 76 19.60 8.71 -6.56
C ASN A 76 20.27 8.46 -5.19
N LEU A 77 20.82 9.50 -4.54
CA LEU A 77 21.43 9.38 -3.21
C LEU A 77 20.38 9.14 -2.13
N VAL A 78 19.21 9.78 -2.23
CA VAL A 78 18.09 9.53 -1.31
C VAL A 78 17.62 8.08 -1.43
N MET A 79 17.43 7.58 -2.65
CA MET A 79 17.04 6.18 -2.88
C MET A 79 18.09 5.19 -2.39
N VAL A 80 19.38 5.41 -2.68
CA VAL A 80 20.48 4.56 -2.22
C VAL A 80 20.58 4.56 -0.69
N GLY A 81 20.52 5.75 -0.06
CA GLY A 81 20.55 5.88 1.40
C GLY A 81 19.39 5.17 2.06
N ALA A 82 18.18 5.30 1.51
CA ALA A 82 17.00 4.59 1.99
C ALA A 82 17.15 3.07 1.86
N ASN A 83 17.65 2.57 0.73
CA ASN A 83 17.90 1.13 0.57
C ASN A 83 18.98 0.60 1.51
N LEU A 84 20.06 1.35 1.75
CA LEU A 84 21.08 0.97 2.72
C LEU A 84 20.53 0.95 4.15
N LEU A 85 19.69 1.92 4.50
CA LEU A 85 19.02 1.97 5.80
C LEU A 85 18.07 0.78 5.99
N SER A 86 17.29 0.45 4.95
CA SER A 86 16.42 -0.73 4.93
C SER A 86 17.23 -2.03 5.02
N ALA A 87 18.34 -2.15 4.29
CA ALA A 87 19.23 -3.30 4.34
C ALA A 87 19.84 -3.49 5.73
N ALA A 88 20.27 -2.41 6.38
CA ALA A 88 20.79 -2.46 7.74
C ALA A 88 19.71 -2.86 8.75
N ALA A 89 18.51 -2.27 8.66
CA ALA A 89 17.40 -2.57 9.56
C ALA A 89 16.92 -4.03 9.42
N GLN A 90 16.71 -4.50 8.19
CA GLN A 90 16.32 -5.89 7.92
C GLN A 90 17.46 -6.86 8.23
N GLY A 91 18.71 -6.50 7.93
CA GLY A 91 19.88 -7.32 8.25
C GLY A 91 20.06 -7.50 9.76
N ALA A 92 19.89 -6.45 10.55
CA ALA A 92 19.88 -6.52 12.01
C ALA A 92 18.70 -7.36 12.53
N THR A 93 17.51 -7.21 11.93
CA THR A 93 16.32 -8.00 12.26
C THR A 93 16.59 -9.49 12.04
N ALA A 94 17.13 -9.84 10.87
CA ALA A 94 17.52 -11.20 10.53
C ALA A 94 18.59 -11.74 11.48
N ALA A 95 19.65 -10.97 11.75
CA ALA A 95 20.73 -11.38 12.65
C ALA A 95 20.20 -11.70 14.06
N LEU A 96 19.34 -10.86 14.62
CA LEU A 96 18.73 -11.07 15.93
C LEU A 96 17.85 -12.32 15.96
N LEU A 97 17.05 -12.56 14.91
CA LEU A 97 16.19 -13.73 14.80
C LEU A 97 17.01 -15.02 14.65
N LEU A 98 18.02 -15.01 13.80
CA LEU A 98 18.89 -16.16 13.55
C LEU A 98 19.78 -16.49 14.77
N ALA A 99 20.19 -15.47 15.52
CA ALA A 99 20.91 -15.66 16.78
C ALA A 99 20.01 -16.09 17.95
N GLY A 100 18.68 -16.10 17.78
CA GLY A 100 17.73 -16.49 18.84
C GLY A 100 17.64 -15.50 20.00
N ILE A 101 18.11 -14.27 19.83
CA ILE A 101 18.13 -13.22 20.87
C ILE A 101 17.16 -12.06 20.56
N ALA A 102 16.32 -12.22 19.53
CA ALA A 102 15.32 -11.23 19.17
C ALA A 102 14.34 -10.99 20.33
N ALA A 103 13.88 -9.74 20.47
CA ALA A 103 12.85 -9.34 21.42
C ALA A 103 11.83 -8.46 20.67
N PRO A 104 10.56 -8.38 21.10
CA PRO A 104 9.54 -7.64 20.36
C PRO A 104 9.90 -6.18 20.12
N TRP A 105 10.51 -5.53 21.11
CA TRP A 105 10.93 -4.14 21.00
C TRP A 105 12.09 -3.94 20.00
N HIS A 106 12.99 -4.93 19.85
CA HIS A 106 14.03 -4.89 18.82
C HIS A 106 13.38 -4.86 17.44
N LEU A 107 12.40 -5.75 17.20
CA LEU A 107 11.68 -5.85 15.93
C LEU A 107 10.86 -4.58 15.66
N ALA A 108 10.23 -4.00 16.69
CA ALA A 108 9.48 -2.75 16.57
C ALA A 108 10.40 -1.56 16.22
N ALA A 109 11.54 -1.42 16.90
CA ALA A 109 12.50 -0.35 16.63
C ALA A 109 13.08 -0.45 15.20
N LEU A 110 13.46 -1.66 14.77
CA LEU A 110 13.98 -1.90 13.43
C LEU A 110 12.90 -1.75 12.34
N ALA A 111 11.66 -2.14 12.63
CA ALA A 111 10.51 -1.85 11.76
C ALA A 111 10.29 -0.34 11.59
N ALA A 112 10.45 0.45 12.66
CA ALA A 112 10.35 1.90 12.60
C ALA A 112 11.45 2.55 11.74
N VAL A 113 12.69 2.05 11.86
CA VAL A 113 13.80 2.48 10.99
C VAL A 113 13.50 2.14 9.54
N ARG A 114 13.04 0.92 9.24
CA ARG A 114 12.65 0.52 7.89
C ARG A 114 11.49 1.36 7.34
N GLY A 115 10.46 1.62 8.15
CA GLY A 115 9.32 2.46 7.78
C GLY A 115 9.74 3.88 7.41
N THR A 116 10.68 4.44 8.17
CA THR A 116 11.30 5.74 7.85
C THR A 116 12.02 5.69 6.51
N ALA A 117 12.83 4.65 6.27
CA ALA A 117 13.51 4.46 4.99
C ALA A 117 12.53 4.37 3.81
N THR A 118 11.41 3.64 3.96
CA THR A 118 10.34 3.57 2.97
C THR A 118 9.73 4.95 2.67
N ALA A 119 9.51 5.76 3.71
CA ALA A 119 8.98 7.13 3.57
C ALA A 119 9.89 8.04 2.73
N LEU A 120 11.21 7.86 2.85
CA LEU A 120 12.22 8.60 2.09
C LEU A 120 12.34 8.10 0.64
N PHE A 121 12.25 6.78 0.44
CA PHE A 121 12.44 6.16 -0.86
C PHE A 121 11.32 6.51 -1.85
N PHE A 122 10.06 6.40 -1.43
CA PHE A 122 8.92 6.41 -2.34
C PHE A 122 8.76 7.71 -3.14
N PRO A 123 8.82 8.92 -2.53
CA PRO A 123 8.73 10.17 -3.27
C PRO A 123 9.90 10.35 -4.25
N ALA A 124 11.11 9.95 -3.85
CA ALA A 124 12.29 10.02 -4.70
C ALA A 124 12.15 9.10 -5.92
N ALA A 125 11.72 7.85 -5.72
CA ALA A 125 11.54 6.88 -6.81
C ALA A 125 10.50 7.35 -7.85
N GLN A 126 9.36 7.87 -7.40
CA GLN A 126 8.32 8.43 -8.28
C GLN A 126 8.85 9.59 -9.12
N ALA A 127 9.60 10.50 -8.49
CA ALA A 127 10.09 11.70 -9.15
C ALA A 127 11.26 11.44 -10.12
N VAL A 128 11.97 10.31 -9.96
CA VAL A 128 13.10 9.93 -10.84
C VAL A 128 12.63 9.44 -12.21
N VAL A 129 11.44 8.84 -12.32
CA VAL A 129 10.91 8.30 -13.59
C VAL A 129 10.95 9.32 -14.73
N PRO A 130 10.41 10.54 -14.59
CA PRO A 130 10.46 11.54 -15.67
C PRO A 130 11.85 12.07 -16.01
N GLU A 131 12.86 11.82 -15.16
CA GLU A 131 14.25 12.23 -15.42
C GLU A 131 15.04 11.16 -16.17
N VAL A 132 14.55 9.91 -16.21
CA VAL A 132 15.27 8.77 -16.80
C VAL A 132 14.68 8.29 -18.13
N VAL A 133 13.50 8.75 -18.52
CA VAL A 133 12.88 8.45 -19.82
C VAL A 133 12.31 9.71 -20.48
N GLU A 134 12.24 9.68 -21.81
CA GLU A 134 11.56 10.72 -22.58
C GLU A 134 10.07 10.82 -22.24
N ALA A 135 9.48 12.01 -22.40
CA ALA A 135 8.07 12.28 -22.10
C ALA A 135 7.11 11.30 -22.80
N THR A 136 7.42 10.89 -24.04
CA THR A 136 6.65 9.92 -24.84
C THR A 136 6.67 8.50 -24.28
N LEU A 137 7.65 8.19 -23.42
CA LEU A 137 7.86 6.87 -22.82
C LEU A 137 7.45 6.80 -21.34
N LEU A 138 6.97 7.89 -20.74
CA LEU A 138 6.53 7.94 -19.34
C LEU A 138 5.45 6.92 -19.01
N GLN A 139 4.40 6.85 -19.82
CA GLN A 139 3.30 5.90 -19.59
C GLN A 139 3.78 4.44 -19.73
N PRO A 140 4.51 4.04 -20.80
CA PRO A 140 5.13 2.72 -20.86
C PRO A 140 6.06 2.39 -19.69
N ALA A 141 6.89 3.34 -19.24
CA ALA A 141 7.81 3.17 -18.12
C ALA A 141 7.06 2.92 -16.80
N ASN A 142 6.07 3.76 -16.49
CA ASN A 142 5.21 3.58 -15.30
C ASN A 142 4.44 2.26 -15.35
N ALA A 143 3.95 1.86 -16.52
CA ALA A 143 3.27 0.58 -16.68
C ALA A 143 4.20 -0.61 -16.36
N LEU A 144 5.47 -0.56 -16.77
CA LEU A 144 6.46 -1.59 -16.44
C LEU A 144 6.76 -1.64 -14.94
N LEU A 145 6.97 -0.50 -14.29
CA LEU A 145 7.22 -0.43 -12.83
C LEU A 145 6.01 -0.94 -12.04
N ARG A 146 4.79 -0.59 -12.46
CA ARG A 146 3.57 -1.10 -11.83
C ARG A 146 3.42 -2.61 -12.02
N LEU A 147 3.70 -3.13 -13.21
CA LEU A 147 3.74 -4.58 -13.45
C LEU A 147 4.78 -5.29 -12.58
N ALA A 148 5.97 -4.73 -12.43
CA ALA A 148 7.00 -5.25 -11.53
C ALA A 148 6.50 -5.30 -10.09
N THR A 149 5.87 -4.23 -9.61
CA THR A 149 5.30 -4.15 -8.25
C THR A 149 4.21 -5.20 -8.01
N SER A 150 3.20 -5.27 -8.89
CA SER A 150 2.11 -6.24 -8.75
C SER A 150 2.60 -7.68 -8.86
N SER A 151 3.51 -7.97 -9.81
CA SER A 151 4.04 -9.32 -10.00
C SER A 151 4.89 -9.76 -8.81
N SER A 152 5.75 -8.87 -8.29
CA SER A 152 6.58 -9.13 -7.12
C SER A 152 5.72 -9.39 -5.89
N THR A 153 4.64 -8.63 -5.70
CA THR A 153 3.71 -8.82 -4.57
C THR A 153 3.04 -10.20 -4.62
N VAL A 154 2.51 -10.60 -5.79
CA VAL A 154 1.89 -11.93 -5.96
C VAL A 154 2.88 -13.06 -5.73
N ILE A 155 4.06 -12.98 -6.37
CA ILE A 155 5.09 -14.01 -6.30
C ILE A 155 5.66 -14.08 -4.87
N GLY A 156 6.02 -12.93 -4.30
CA GLY A 156 6.67 -12.85 -3.00
C GLY A 156 5.78 -13.26 -1.84
N ALA A 157 4.47 -13.01 -1.89
CA ALA A 157 3.54 -13.50 -0.86
C ALA A 157 3.51 -15.04 -0.79
N GLY A 158 3.40 -15.71 -1.95
CA GLY A 158 3.38 -17.17 -2.03
C GLY A 158 4.73 -17.79 -1.69
N VAL A 159 5.81 -17.27 -2.29
CA VAL A 159 7.18 -17.71 -2.02
C VAL A 159 7.57 -17.44 -0.57
N GLY A 160 7.12 -16.32 0.02
CA GLY A 160 7.43 -15.95 1.38
C GLY A 160 6.85 -16.91 2.41
N GLY A 161 5.59 -17.35 2.24
CA GLY A 161 5.00 -18.38 3.10
C GLY A 161 5.77 -19.71 3.06
N ILE A 162 6.22 -20.12 1.88
CA ILE A 162 7.04 -21.33 1.69
C ILE A 162 8.43 -21.14 2.30
N ALA A 163 9.09 -20.02 2.04
CA ALA A 163 10.43 -19.72 2.56
C ALA A 163 10.46 -19.69 4.09
N VAL A 164 9.45 -19.07 4.71
CA VAL A 164 9.30 -19.05 6.18
C VAL A 164 9.10 -20.45 6.73
N ALA A 165 8.31 -21.30 6.07
CA ALA A 165 8.11 -22.68 6.51
C ALA A 165 9.35 -23.57 6.34
N ALA A 166 10.12 -23.36 5.26
CA ALA A 166 11.27 -24.19 4.93
C ALA A 166 12.55 -23.80 5.69
N ALA A 167 12.80 -22.49 5.85
CA ALA A 167 14.03 -21.97 6.42
C ALA A 167 13.82 -21.14 7.70
N GLY A 168 12.58 -20.77 8.02
CA GLY A 168 12.26 -19.87 9.13
C GLY A 168 12.26 -18.39 8.73
N PRO A 169 11.65 -17.53 9.56
CA PRO A 169 11.44 -16.13 9.22
C PRO A 169 12.72 -15.29 9.18
N GLY A 170 13.75 -15.65 9.97
CA GLY A 170 15.04 -14.96 9.98
C GLY A 170 15.75 -14.99 8.62
N TRP A 171 15.75 -16.14 7.94
CA TRP A 171 16.34 -16.29 6.59
C TRP A 171 15.53 -15.58 5.51
N ALA A 172 14.20 -15.57 5.63
CA ALA A 172 13.33 -14.82 4.72
C ALA A 172 13.56 -13.30 4.84
N ILE A 173 13.79 -12.79 6.05
CA ILE A 173 14.16 -11.38 6.29
C ILE A 173 15.60 -11.10 5.83
N ALA A 174 16.53 -12.05 6.00
CA ALA A 174 17.90 -11.92 5.50
C ALA A 174 17.94 -11.79 3.97
N PHE A 175 17.08 -12.54 3.28
CA PHE A 175 16.90 -12.41 1.83
C PHE A 175 16.43 -11.00 1.46
N ASP A 176 15.41 -10.46 2.14
CA ASP A 176 14.96 -9.08 1.91
C ASP A 176 16.09 -8.06 2.12
N ALA A 177 16.86 -8.19 3.21
CA ALA A 177 18.03 -7.34 3.48
C ALA A 177 19.06 -7.38 2.34
N ALA A 178 19.35 -8.56 1.81
CA ALA A 178 20.26 -8.75 0.68
C ALA A 178 19.72 -8.09 -0.60
N THR A 179 18.41 -8.16 -0.86
CA THR A 179 17.80 -7.49 -2.01
C THR A 179 17.85 -5.97 -1.91
N TYR A 180 17.68 -5.39 -0.71
CA TYR A 180 17.85 -3.95 -0.50
C TYR A 180 19.29 -3.53 -0.76
N LEU A 181 20.27 -4.30 -0.28
CA LEU A 181 21.68 -4.03 -0.54
C LEU A 181 22.00 -4.12 -2.04
N ALA A 182 21.51 -5.16 -2.72
CA ALA A 182 21.67 -5.30 -4.16
C ALA A 182 21.03 -4.13 -4.93
N SER A 183 19.83 -3.70 -4.52
CA SER A 183 19.15 -2.53 -5.08
C SER A 183 19.97 -1.25 -4.90
N ALA A 184 20.53 -1.01 -3.71
CA ALA A 184 21.43 0.12 -3.46
C ALA A 184 22.67 0.09 -4.39
N LEU A 185 23.30 -1.08 -4.57
CA LEU A 185 24.45 -1.27 -5.45
C LEU A 185 24.12 -1.08 -6.94
N ILE A 186 22.88 -1.32 -7.35
CA ILE A 186 22.40 -1.03 -8.70
C ILE A 186 22.16 0.47 -8.85
N LEU A 187 21.42 1.07 -7.91
CA LEU A 187 21.00 2.47 -7.95
C LEU A 187 22.14 3.47 -7.73
N VAL A 188 23.25 3.07 -7.10
CA VAL A 188 24.44 3.94 -7.00
C VAL A 188 25.02 4.28 -8.38
N ARG A 189 24.76 3.45 -9.40
CA ARG A 189 25.18 3.68 -10.79
C ARG A 189 24.19 4.57 -11.55
N LEU A 190 23.05 4.91 -10.95
CA LEU A 190 22.06 5.80 -11.54
C LEU A 190 22.54 7.24 -11.40
N HIS A 191 22.83 7.88 -12.54
CA HIS A 191 23.20 9.29 -12.60
C HIS A 191 22.01 10.10 -13.12
N ILE A 192 21.63 11.14 -12.39
CA ILE A 192 20.45 11.95 -12.67
C ILE A 192 20.87 13.42 -12.67
N PRO A 193 20.64 14.16 -13.78
CA PRO A 193 20.86 15.60 -13.83
C PRO A 193 19.94 16.31 -12.82
N ARG A 194 20.48 17.23 -12.02
CA ARG A 194 19.70 17.98 -11.03
C ARG A 194 18.80 19.00 -11.75
N ILE A 195 17.48 18.80 -11.68
CA ILE A 195 16.50 19.80 -12.12
C ILE A 195 16.01 20.54 -10.87
N VAL A 196 16.32 21.83 -10.79
CA VAL A 196 15.81 22.71 -9.72
C VAL A 196 14.46 23.23 -10.18
N VAL A 197 13.39 22.87 -9.46
CA VAL A 197 12.06 23.43 -9.69
C VAL A 197 11.89 24.65 -8.79
N GLU A 198 11.58 25.81 -9.38
CA GLU A 198 11.23 27.02 -8.62
C GLU A 198 9.84 26.84 -7.97
N ARG A 199 9.73 27.16 -6.68
CA ARG A 199 8.45 27.13 -5.95
C ARG A 199 7.83 28.53 -5.95
N GLY A 200 6.65 28.68 -6.53
CA GLY A 200 5.98 29.97 -6.73
C GLY A 200 4.99 30.41 -5.64
N GLU A 201 4.55 29.53 -4.73
CA GLU A 201 3.45 29.85 -3.79
C GLU A 201 3.75 29.50 -2.31
N THR A 202 3.03 30.15 -1.40
CA THR A 202 3.11 29.89 0.05
C THR A 202 2.34 28.63 0.45
N ILE A 203 3.02 27.64 1.02
CA ILE A 203 2.50 26.33 1.46
C ILE A 203 1.18 26.42 2.23
N VAL A 204 1.03 27.44 3.09
CA VAL A 204 -0.18 27.62 3.92
C VAL A 204 -1.42 27.90 3.07
N HIS A 205 -1.28 28.74 2.03
CA HIS A 205 -2.37 29.04 1.11
C HIS A 205 -2.80 27.78 0.34
N GLU A 206 -1.83 26.98 -0.11
CA GLU A 206 -2.07 25.72 -0.81
C GLU A 206 -2.85 24.71 0.05
N LEU A 207 -2.50 24.59 1.33
CA LEU A 207 -3.21 23.73 2.28
C LEU A 207 -4.66 24.19 2.49
N ILE A 208 -4.87 25.49 2.68
CA ILE A 208 -6.23 26.05 2.89
C ILE A 208 -7.11 25.82 1.66
N GLU A 209 -6.58 26.05 0.45
CA GLU A 209 -7.32 25.82 -0.79
C GLU A 209 -7.68 24.34 -0.96
N GLY A 210 -6.72 23.43 -0.72
CA GLY A 210 -6.96 21.98 -0.77
C GLY A 210 -8.01 21.51 0.24
N TRP A 211 -7.98 22.03 1.47
CA TRP A 211 -8.96 21.70 2.51
C TRP A 211 -10.36 22.19 2.16
N ASN A 212 -10.48 23.40 1.61
CA ASN A 212 -11.76 23.95 1.19
C ASN A 212 -12.38 23.16 0.04
N GLU A 213 -11.59 22.71 -0.94
CA GLU A 213 -12.05 21.82 -2.00
C GLU A 213 -12.39 20.41 -1.51
N PHE A 214 -11.65 19.90 -0.53
CA PHE A 214 -11.93 18.60 0.07
C PHE A 214 -13.28 18.59 0.79
N ARG A 215 -13.52 19.59 1.65
CA ARG A 215 -14.75 19.66 2.48
C ARG A 215 -15.99 20.07 1.69
N SER A 216 -15.85 20.72 0.53
CA SER A 216 -16.98 21.17 -0.28
C SER A 216 -17.68 20.02 -1.03
N ARG A 217 -17.05 18.84 -1.12
CA ARG A 217 -17.53 17.69 -1.90
C ARG A 217 -17.93 16.55 -0.99
N GLU A 218 -19.24 16.33 -0.84
CA GLU A 218 -19.75 15.31 0.09
C GLU A 218 -19.23 13.90 -0.22
N TRP A 219 -19.31 13.48 -1.49
CA TRP A 219 -18.83 12.17 -1.91
C TRP A 219 -17.37 11.92 -1.58
N LEU A 220 -16.54 12.97 -1.56
CA LEU A 220 -15.10 12.85 -1.34
C LEU A 220 -14.82 12.52 0.13
N TRP A 221 -15.25 13.37 1.06
CA TRP A 221 -14.98 13.14 2.46
C TRP A 221 -15.72 11.91 3.01
N VAL A 222 -16.92 11.59 2.50
CA VAL A 222 -17.67 10.37 2.89
C VAL A 222 -16.89 9.11 2.53
N ILE A 223 -16.37 9.03 1.29
CA ILE A 223 -15.58 7.87 0.87
C ILE A 223 -14.26 7.82 1.63
N VAL A 224 -13.60 8.96 1.89
CA VAL A 224 -12.35 9.00 2.67
C VAL A 224 -12.59 8.48 4.09
N VAL A 225 -13.65 8.92 4.77
CA VAL A 225 -14.01 8.39 6.10
C VAL A 225 -14.27 6.88 6.03
N SER A 226 -15.03 6.43 5.03
CA SER A 226 -15.30 5.00 4.86
C SER A 226 -14.04 4.19 4.55
N ALA A 227 -13.12 4.73 3.75
CA ALA A 227 -11.84 4.11 3.42
C ALA A 227 -10.93 4.07 4.66
N SER A 228 -10.95 5.11 5.50
CA SER A 228 -10.20 5.17 6.76
C SER A 228 -10.63 4.05 7.71
N VAL A 229 -11.96 3.89 7.91
CA VAL A 229 -12.54 2.82 8.73
C VAL A 229 -12.28 1.45 8.10
N GLY A 230 -12.42 1.34 6.77
CA GLY A 230 -12.11 0.13 6.01
C GLY A 230 -10.65 -0.31 6.19
N ASN A 231 -9.69 0.61 6.06
CA ASN A 231 -8.27 0.37 6.27
C ASN A 231 -7.97 -0.07 7.71
N LEU A 232 -8.62 0.55 8.70
CA LEU A 232 -8.49 0.14 10.10
C LEU A 232 -8.89 -1.33 10.29
N VAL A 233 -10.11 -1.70 9.91
CA VAL A 233 -10.63 -3.06 10.14
C VAL A 233 -9.96 -4.10 9.25
N ALA A 234 -9.64 -3.74 8.00
CA ALA A 234 -8.95 -4.61 7.07
C ALA A 234 -7.54 -4.90 7.56
N THR A 235 -6.76 -3.89 7.95
CA THR A 235 -5.38 -4.10 8.42
C THR A 235 -5.35 -4.85 9.74
N ALA A 236 -6.25 -4.53 10.68
CA ALA A 236 -6.39 -5.25 11.95
C ALA A 236 -6.67 -6.75 11.72
N SER A 237 -7.60 -7.06 10.82
CA SER A 237 -8.00 -8.44 10.54
C SER A 237 -6.97 -9.17 9.69
N PHE A 238 -6.50 -8.58 8.59
CA PHE A 238 -5.64 -9.21 7.61
C PHE A 238 -4.18 -9.30 8.04
N ALA A 239 -3.61 -8.25 8.66
CA ALA A 239 -2.19 -8.18 8.97
C ALA A 239 -1.84 -8.68 10.38
N VAL A 240 -2.79 -8.71 11.32
CA VAL A 240 -2.55 -9.14 12.71
C VAL A 240 -3.30 -10.43 13.04
N LEU A 241 -4.63 -10.44 12.94
CA LEU A 241 -5.44 -11.61 13.33
C LEU A 241 -5.37 -12.74 12.30
N GLY A 242 -5.18 -12.42 11.02
CA GLY A 242 -5.03 -13.36 9.91
C GLY A 242 -3.83 -14.31 10.11
N PRO A 243 -2.59 -13.82 10.30
CA PRO A 243 -1.44 -14.65 10.62
C PRO A 243 -1.64 -15.47 11.89
N LEU A 244 -2.25 -14.90 12.93
CA LEU A 244 -2.54 -15.61 14.17
C LEU A 244 -3.47 -16.80 13.94
N ILE A 245 -4.56 -16.60 13.19
CA ILE A 245 -5.50 -17.67 12.83
C ILE A 245 -4.81 -18.71 11.95
N ALA A 246 -4.01 -18.27 10.99
CA ALA A 246 -3.28 -19.19 10.13
C ALA A 246 -2.33 -20.07 10.92
N LYS A 247 -1.58 -19.49 11.86
CA LYS A 247 -0.71 -20.19 12.80
C LYS A 247 -1.47 -21.17 13.69
N ARG A 248 -2.61 -20.78 14.25
CA ARG A 248 -3.38 -21.62 15.18
C ARG A 248 -4.16 -22.74 14.50
N TYR A 249 -4.66 -22.53 13.27
CA TYR A 249 -5.69 -23.40 12.70
C TYR A 249 -5.51 -23.80 11.24
N LEU A 250 -4.72 -23.09 10.44
CA LEU A 250 -4.72 -23.26 8.97
C LEU A 250 -3.44 -23.90 8.41
N GLY A 251 -2.45 -24.20 9.27
CA GLY A 251 -1.16 -24.75 8.85
C GLY A 251 -0.03 -23.71 8.76
N GLY A 252 -0.17 -22.54 9.39
CA GLY A 252 0.91 -21.58 9.58
C GLY A 252 1.23 -20.70 8.37
N ALA A 253 2.52 -20.40 8.21
CA ALA A 253 3.01 -19.44 7.21
C ALA A 253 2.64 -19.80 5.76
N PRO A 254 2.66 -21.08 5.32
CA PRO A 254 2.24 -21.44 3.98
C PRO A 254 0.78 -21.09 3.70
N ALA A 255 -0.11 -21.33 4.67
CA ALA A 255 -1.53 -21.04 4.53
C ALA A 255 -1.80 -19.54 4.48
N TYR A 256 -1.14 -18.75 5.34
CA TYR A 256 -1.24 -17.30 5.29
C TYR A 256 -0.66 -16.74 3.97
N GLY A 257 0.52 -17.21 3.55
CA GLY A 257 1.14 -16.82 2.28
C GLY A 257 0.25 -17.14 1.07
N ALA A 258 -0.43 -18.29 1.08
CA ALA A 258 -1.40 -18.63 0.03
C ALA A 258 -2.60 -17.66 0.01
N ILE A 259 -3.13 -17.27 1.16
CA ILE A 259 -4.23 -16.28 1.24
C ILE A 259 -3.78 -14.91 0.70
N VAL A 260 -2.60 -14.43 1.13
CA VAL A 260 -2.03 -13.16 0.65
C VAL A 260 -1.77 -13.22 -0.86
N ALA A 261 -1.25 -14.33 -1.38
CA ALA A 261 -1.02 -14.53 -2.81
C ALA A 261 -2.34 -14.52 -3.60
N SER A 262 -3.39 -15.18 -3.09
CA SER A 262 -4.72 -15.16 -3.70
C SER A 262 -5.33 -13.75 -3.71
N GLN A 263 -5.24 -12.99 -2.62
CA GLN A 263 -5.68 -11.59 -2.59
C GLN A 263 -4.92 -10.74 -3.62
N SER A 264 -3.60 -10.95 -3.71
CA SER A 264 -2.75 -10.25 -4.67
C SER A 264 -3.11 -10.57 -6.12
N ALA A 265 -3.41 -11.83 -6.42
CA ALA A 265 -3.94 -12.22 -7.74
C ALA A 265 -5.30 -11.57 -8.03
N GLY A 266 -6.12 -11.40 -6.98
CA GLY A 266 -7.35 -10.63 -7.01
C GLY A 266 -7.14 -9.18 -7.45
N PHE A 267 -6.13 -8.48 -6.90
CA PHE A 267 -5.80 -7.12 -7.34
C PHE A 267 -5.51 -7.07 -8.84
N ILE A 268 -4.71 -8.01 -9.37
CA ILE A 268 -4.43 -8.07 -10.81
C ILE A 268 -5.71 -8.28 -11.62
N ALA A 269 -6.55 -9.23 -11.22
CA ALA A 269 -7.81 -9.51 -11.88
C ALA A 269 -8.78 -8.31 -11.84
N GLY A 270 -8.86 -7.60 -10.71
CA GLY A 270 -9.65 -6.38 -10.57
C GLY A 270 -9.16 -5.24 -11.47
N GLY A 271 -7.84 -5.09 -11.61
CA GLY A 271 -7.25 -4.11 -12.53
C GLY A 271 -7.59 -4.42 -14.00
N LEU A 272 -7.48 -5.69 -14.39
CA LEU A 272 -7.87 -6.16 -15.73
C LEU A 272 -9.38 -5.99 -15.98
N LEU A 273 -10.20 -6.24 -14.97
CA LEU A 273 -11.65 -6.03 -15.03
C LEU A 273 -11.97 -4.55 -15.26
N SER A 274 -11.33 -3.64 -14.52
CA SER A 274 -11.52 -2.18 -14.64
C SER A 274 -11.09 -1.61 -15.99
N LEU A 275 -10.26 -2.32 -16.78
CA LEU A 275 -9.95 -1.93 -18.16
C LEU A 275 -11.15 -2.14 -19.09
N ARG A 276 -11.92 -3.20 -18.88
CA ARG A 276 -13.06 -3.60 -19.73
C ARG A 276 -14.38 -3.05 -19.21
N TRP A 277 -14.52 -2.94 -17.90
CA TRP A 277 -15.75 -2.53 -17.24
C TRP A 277 -15.67 -1.11 -16.71
N ARG A 278 -16.56 -0.27 -17.20
CA ARG A 278 -16.62 1.17 -16.92
C ARG A 278 -18.00 1.52 -16.39
N PRO A 279 -18.26 1.33 -15.10
CA PRO A 279 -19.60 1.56 -14.55
C PRO A 279 -20.02 3.02 -14.68
N ALA A 280 -21.29 3.26 -15.01
CA ALA A 280 -21.85 4.61 -15.11
C ALA A 280 -21.85 5.36 -13.77
N ARG A 281 -21.92 4.61 -12.66
CA ARG A 281 -21.88 5.12 -11.28
C ARG A 281 -20.67 4.51 -10.55
N PRO A 282 -19.46 5.06 -10.76
CA PRO A 282 -18.22 4.42 -10.32
C PRO A 282 -18.16 4.23 -8.80
N LEU A 283 -18.49 5.25 -8.00
CA LEU A 283 -18.40 5.16 -6.54
C LEU A 283 -19.39 4.17 -5.93
N LEU A 284 -20.62 4.12 -6.45
CA LEU A 284 -21.62 3.14 -6.00
C LEU A 284 -21.11 1.71 -6.17
N VAL A 285 -20.59 1.40 -7.37
CA VAL A 285 -20.01 0.10 -7.67
C VAL A 285 -18.80 -0.18 -6.79
N SER A 286 -17.92 0.81 -6.59
CA SER A 286 -16.76 0.69 -5.72
C SER A 286 -17.12 0.34 -4.28
N VAL A 287 -18.13 0.97 -3.70
CA VAL A 287 -18.54 0.69 -2.31
C VAL A 287 -19.12 -0.73 -2.19
N PHE A 288 -19.91 -1.20 -3.15
CA PHE A 288 -20.36 -2.59 -3.18
C PHE A 288 -19.21 -3.58 -3.42
N ALA A 289 -18.21 -3.19 -4.20
CA ALA A 289 -17.03 -4.00 -4.46
C ALA A 289 -16.20 -4.26 -3.17
N LEU A 290 -16.42 -3.53 -2.07
CA LEU A 290 -15.77 -3.79 -0.79
C LEU A 290 -16.42 -4.94 0.02
N LEU A 291 -17.61 -5.42 -0.35
CA LEU A 291 -18.30 -6.49 0.39
C LEU A 291 -17.49 -7.80 0.51
N PRO A 292 -16.75 -8.27 -0.50
CA PRO A 292 -15.91 -9.45 -0.36
C PRO A 292 -14.80 -9.29 0.69
N ALA A 293 -14.27 -8.07 0.90
CA ALA A 293 -13.30 -7.81 1.98
C ALA A 293 -13.94 -7.96 3.37
N ALA A 294 -15.21 -7.57 3.53
CA ALA A 294 -15.98 -7.90 4.74
C ALA A 294 -16.18 -9.43 4.86
N GLY A 295 -16.45 -10.11 3.75
CA GLY A 295 -16.51 -11.58 3.70
C GLY A 295 -15.23 -12.27 4.15
N GLU A 296 -14.06 -11.70 3.83
CA GLU A 296 -12.75 -12.19 4.27
C GLU A 296 -12.61 -12.13 5.80
N ILE A 297 -13.04 -11.03 6.43
CA ILE A 297 -13.08 -10.89 7.90
C ILE A 297 -13.99 -11.95 8.52
N ALA A 298 -15.17 -12.17 7.95
CA ALA A 298 -16.11 -13.20 8.41
C ALA A 298 -15.52 -14.62 8.29
N CYS A 299 -14.80 -14.89 7.20
CA CYS A 299 -14.07 -16.13 6.99
C CYS A 299 -12.99 -16.35 8.05
N TYR A 300 -12.20 -15.34 8.41
CA TYR A 300 -11.27 -15.46 9.53
C TYR A 300 -11.99 -15.77 10.86
N ALA A 301 -13.17 -15.19 11.09
CA ALA A 301 -13.92 -15.43 12.33
C ALA A 301 -14.37 -16.89 12.48
N GLY A 302 -14.92 -17.50 11.42
CA GLY A 302 -15.64 -18.78 11.51
C GLY A 302 -15.14 -19.93 10.63
N VAL A 303 -14.35 -19.67 9.58
CA VAL A 303 -13.90 -20.69 8.63
C VAL A 303 -12.49 -21.17 8.96
N ARG A 304 -12.25 -22.48 8.80
CA ARG A 304 -10.95 -23.13 9.10
C ARG A 304 -10.37 -23.87 7.89
N VAL A 305 -10.84 -23.53 6.69
CA VAL A 305 -10.40 -24.12 5.43
C VAL A 305 -9.66 -23.06 4.62
N THR A 306 -8.34 -23.21 4.50
CA THR A 306 -7.46 -22.25 3.82
C THR A 306 -7.93 -21.92 2.40
N ALA A 307 -8.36 -22.93 1.63
CA ALA A 307 -8.82 -22.73 0.26
C ALA A 307 -10.06 -21.82 0.16
N VAL A 308 -10.98 -21.90 1.14
CA VAL A 308 -12.17 -21.03 1.18
C VAL A 308 -11.77 -19.60 1.50
N ILE A 309 -10.91 -19.40 2.50
CA ILE A 309 -10.42 -18.07 2.87
C ILE A 309 -9.64 -17.45 1.71
N ALA A 310 -8.77 -18.22 1.05
CA ALA A 310 -8.02 -17.79 -0.11
C ALA A 310 -8.92 -17.41 -1.31
N ALA A 311 -9.99 -18.17 -1.56
CA ALA A 311 -10.96 -17.84 -2.61
C ALA A 311 -11.70 -16.53 -2.30
N VAL A 312 -12.13 -16.32 -1.05
CA VAL A 312 -12.77 -15.05 -0.64
C VAL A 312 -11.78 -13.89 -0.69
N ALA A 313 -10.54 -14.11 -0.25
CA ALA A 313 -9.46 -13.12 -0.33
C ALA A 313 -9.16 -12.71 -1.79
N PHE A 314 -9.22 -13.65 -2.75
CA PHE A 314 -9.14 -13.31 -4.17
C PHE A 314 -10.24 -12.30 -4.59
N PHE A 315 -11.49 -12.54 -4.22
CA PHE A 315 -12.58 -11.61 -4.52
C PHE A 315 -12.47 -10.29 -3.74
N ALA A 316 -11.93 -10.31 -2.51
CA ALA A 316 -11.60 -9.12 -1.76
C ALA A 316 -10.56 -8.26 -2.50
N GLY A 317 -9.49 -8.89 -3.01
CA GLY A 317 -8.49 -8.22 -3.86
C GLY A 317 -9.08 -7.62 -5.12
N VAL A 318 -9.96 -8.35 -5.85
CA VAL A 318 -10.68 -7.82 -7.02
C VAL A 318 -11.47 -6.57 -6.63
N GLY A 319 -12.21 -6.66 -5.53
CA GLY A 319 -13.06 -5.59 -5.04
C GLY A 319 -12.31 -4.32 -4.66
N LEU A 320 -11.22 -4.48 -3.91
CA LEU A 320 -10.33 -3.41 -3.47
C LEU A 320 -9.64 -2.71 -4.65
N GLU A 321 -9.17 -3.44 -5.68
CA GLU A 321 -8.57 -2.80 -6.86
C GLU A 321 -9.63 -2.07 -7.70
N VAL A 322 -10.81 -2.66 -7.88
CA VAL A 322 -11.93 -1.98 -8.56
C VAL A 322 -12.29 -0.69 -7.84
N PHE A 323 -12.34 -0.71 -6.51
CA PHE A 323 -12.52 0.48 -5.70
C PHE A 323 -11.43 1.52 -5.99
N GLY A 324 -10.15 1.14 -5.92
CA GLY A 324 -9.01 2.04 -6.10
C GLY A 324 -8.96 2.69 -7.48
N VAL A 325 -9.18 1.92 -8.56
CA VAL A 325 -9.18 2.44 -9.94
C VAL A 325 -10.30 3.46 -10.15
N ASN A 326 -11.52 3.12 -9.71
CA ASN A 326 -12.66 4.02 -9.83
C ASN A 326 -12.51 5.26 -8.94
N TRP A 327 -11.90 5.14 -7.76
CA TRP A 327 -11.63 6.25 -6.84
C TRP A 327 -10.69 7.28 -7.47
N ILE A 328 -9.51 6.83 -7.91
CA ILE A 328 -8.53 7.71 -8.57
C ILE A 328 -9.14 8.36 -9.82
N THR A 329 -9.90 7.60 -10.61
CA THR A 329 -10.58 8.14 -11.79
C THR A 329 -11.63 9.19 -11.40
N ALA A 330 -12.42 8.96 -10.35
CA ALA A 330 -13.43 9.91 -9.89
C ALA A 330 -12.79 11.22 -9.40
N LEU A 331 -11.70 11.13 -8.64
CA LEU A 331 -10.89 12.28 -8.22
C LEU A 331 -10.41 13.08 -9.44
N GLN A 332 -9.78 12.42 -10.41
CA GLN A 332 -9.27 13.06 -11.63
C GLN A 332 -10.36 13.69 -12.50
N GLN A 333 -11.56 13.11 -12.54
CA GLN A 333 -12.65 13.60 -13.38
C GLN A 333 -13.43 14.76 -12.77
N HIS A 334 -13.51 14.84 -11.45
CA HIS A 334 -14.39 15.79 -10.77
C HIS A 334 -13.65 16.90 -10.03
N ILE A 335 -12.33 16.77 -9.85
CA ILE A 335 -11.50 17.77 -9.16
C ILE A 335 -10.64 18.49 -10.19
N PRO A 336 -10.65 19.84 -10.20
CA PRO A 336 -9.80 20.61 -11.12
C PRO A 336 -8.32 20.30 -10.94
N THR A 337 -7.59 20.20 -12.05
CA THR A 337 -6.16 19.85 -12.09
C THR A 337 -5.30 20.70 -11.14
N ARG A 338 -5.62 22.01 -11.02
CA ARG A 338 -4.88 22.96 -10.15
C ARG A 338 -4.89 22.59 -8.65
N VAL A 339 -5.96 21.99 -8.16
CA VAL A 339 -6.14 21.63 -6.73
C VAL A 339 -6.03 20.13 -6.47
N LEU A 340 -6.00 19.31 -7.53
CA LEU A 340 -6.02 17.85 -7.44
C LEU A 340 -4.90 17.28 -6.55
N SER A 341 -3.66 17.78 -6.66
CA SER A 341 -2.54 17.34 -5.83
C SER A 341 -2.76 17.62 -4.33
N ARG A 342 -3.34 18.78 -4.02
CA ARG A 342 -3.64 19.22 -2.65
C ARG A 342 -4.77 18.37 -2.05
N VAL A 343 -5.82 18.10 -2.83
CA VAL A 343 -6.92 17.22 -2.43
C VAL A 343 -6.45 15.77 -2.24
N ASN A 344 -5.60 15.25 -3.13
CA ASN A 344 -5.01 13.91 -2.99
C ASN A 344 -4.19 13.77 -1.69
N SER A 345 -3.56 14.85 -1.23
CA SER A 345 -2.81 14.84 0.04
C SER A 345 -3.75 14.66 1.24
N TYR A 346 -4.92 15.30 1.24
CA TYR A 346 -5.96 15.11 2.27
C TYR A 346 -6.62 13.74 2.17
N ASP A 347 -6.87 13.23 0.96
CA ASP A 347 -7.34 11.85 0.75
C ASP A 347 -6.36 10.83 1.33
N ALA A 348 -5.08 10.90 0.95
CA ALA A 348 -4.07 9.98 1.45
C ALA A 348 -3.93 10.03 2.98
N LEU A 349 -3.90 11.25 3.55
CA LEU A 349 -3.84 11.43 5.00
C LEU A 349 -5.07 10.80 5.67
N GLY A 350 -6.28 11.17 5.24
CA GLY A 350 -7.51 10.65 5.81
C GLY A 350 -7.60 9.13 5.70
N SER A 351 -7.45 8.60 4.48
CA SER A 351 -7.58 7.18 4.17
C SER A 351 -6.59 6.29 4.93
N PHE A 352 -5.36 6.77 5.22
CA PHE A 352 -4.31 5.94 5.82
C PHE A 352 -4.01 6.20 7.30
N VAL A 353 -4.47 7.32 7.88
CA VAL A 353 -4.15 7.68 9.29
C VAL A 353 -4.57 6.63 10.31
N PHE A 354 -5.59 5.83 10.00
CA PHE A 354 -6.09 4.77 10.88
C PHE A 354 -5.45 3.39 10.67
N ILE A 355 -4.52 3.23 9.73
CA ILE A 355 -3.78 1.97 9.56
C ILE A 355 -2.99 1.60 10.83
N PRO A 356 -2.14 2.48 11.40
CA PRO A 356 -1.43 2.17 12.64
C PRO A 356 -2.39 1.90 13.81
N LEU A 357 -3.52 2.60 13.86
CA LEU A 357 -4.52 2.39 14.90
C LEU A 357 -5.12 0.99 14.82
N GLY A 358 -5.50 0.52 13.63
CA GLY A 358 -5.99 -0.84 13.42
C GLY A 358 -4.98 -1.90 13.86
N LEU A 359 -3.71 -1.70 13.53
CA LEU A 359 -2.61 -2.59 13.94
C LEU A 359 -2.45 -2.64 15.47
N VAL A 360 -2.48 -1.49 16.16
CA VAL A 360 -2.32 -1.39 17.62
C VAL A 360 -3.48 -2.02 18.38
N ILE A 361 -4.73 -1.83 17.93
CA ILE A 361 -5.90 -2.29 18.69
C ILE A 361 -6.26 -3.76 18.46
N ALA A 362 -5.83 -4.36 17.35
CA ALA A 362 -6.23 -5.71 16.95
C ALA A 362 -5.92 -6.77 18.02
N GLY A 363 -4.67 -6.79 18.50
CA GLY A 363 -4.21 -7.72 19.53
C GLY A 363 -4.88 -7.52 20.88
N PRO A 364 -4.85 -6.31 21.48
CA PRO A 364 -5.46 -6.06 22.79
C PRO A 364 -6.96 -6.37 22.82
N LEU A 365 -7.68 -6.08 21.74
CA LEU A 365 -9.09 -6.46 21.63
C LEU A 365 -9.26 -7.98 21.55
N ALA A 366 -8.41 -8.68 20.79
CA ALA A 366 -8.43 -10.13 20.71
C ALA A 366 -8.06 -10.81 22.04
N ASP A 367 -7.15 -10.24 22.81
CA ASP A 367 -6.77 -10.75 24.14
C ASP A 367 -7.91 -10.57 25.16
N ARG A 368 -8.63 -9.44 25.09
CA ARG A 368 -9.71 -9.11 26.03
C ARG A 368 -11.04 -9.80 25.68
N PHE A 369 -11.42 -9.82 24.41
CA PHE A 369 -12.74 -10.26 23.96
C PHE A 369 -12.71 -11.61 23.22
N GLY A 370 -11.52 -12.12 22.92
CA GLY A 370 -11.31 -13.28 22.05
C GLY A 370 -11.20 -12.89 20.58
N VAL A 371 -10.39 -13.66 19.83
CA VAL A 371 -10.11 -13.43 18.39
C VAL A 371 -11.39 -13.41 17.57
N THR A 372 -12.27 -14.41 17.74
CA THR A 372 -13.51 -14.53 16.96
C THR A 372 -14.47 -13.36 17.22
N ASN A 373 -14.71 -12.97 18.48
CA ASN A 373 -15.60 -11.86 18.81
C ASN A 373 -15.04 -10.52 18.30
N THR A 374 -13.71 -10.35 18.37
CA THR A 374 -13.04 -9.17 17.84
C THR A 374 -13.22 -9.05 16.32
N LEU A 375 -13.09 -10.17 15.59
CA LEU A 375 -13.35 -10.19 14.14
C LEU A 375 -14.80 -9.90 13.78
N TRP A 376 -15.77 -10.42 14.54
CA TRP A 376 -17.18 -10.05 14.35
C TRP A 376 -17.42 -8.57 14.63
N GLY A 377 -16.76 -8.00 15.65
CA GLY A 377 -16.79 -6.55 15.91
C GLY A 377 -16.25 -5.74 14.73
N PHE A 378 -15.08 -6.11 14.20
CA PHE A 378 -14.50 -5.49 13.00
C PHE A 378 -15.37 -5.65 11.76
N LEU A 379 -16.02 -6.81 11.60
CA LEU A 379 -16.98 -7.03 10.51
C LEU A 379 -18.15 -6.05 10.61
N VAL A 380 -18.77 -5.93 11.79
CA VAL A 380 -19.88 -5.01 12.01
C VAL A 380 -19.45 -3.57 11.70
N VAL A 381 -18.30 -3.13 12.21
CA VAL A 381 -17.76 -1.79 11.92
C VAL A 381 -17.55 -1.59 10.42
N GLY A 382 -16.95 -2.56 9.73
CA GLY A 382 -16.72 -2.50 8.28
C GLY A 382 -18.02 -2.44 7.46
N VAL A 383 -18.99 -3.29 7.77
CA VAL A 383 -20.30 -3.33 7.09
C VAL A 383 -21.10 -2.06 7.35
N VAL A 384 -21.09 -1.55 8.60
CA VAL A 384 -21.74 -0.28 8.94
C VAL A 384 -21.09 0.88 8.17
N SER A 385 -19.76 0.90 8.05
CA SER A 385 -19.05 1.90 7.25
C SER A 385 -19.46 1.88 5.78
N ILE A 386 -19.48 0.68 5.17
CA ILE A 386 -19.95 0.49 3.78
C ILE A 386 -21.39 0.98 3.63
N GLY A 387 -22.28 0.57 4.56
CA GLY A 387 -23.68 1.00 4.57
C GLY A 387 -23.84 2.51 4.69
N ALA A 388 -23.08 3.16 5.58
CA ALA A 388 -23.09 4.60 5.77
C ALA A 388 -22.65 5.35 4.50
N ALA A 389 -21.60 4.86 3.81
CA ALA A 389 -21.17 5.43 2.53
C ALA A 389 -22.26 5.32 1.45
N LEU A 390 -23.03 4.22 1.44
CA LEU A 390 -24.16 4.03 0.53
C LEU A 390 -25.36 4.94 0.85
N LEU A 391 -25.48 5.48 2.07
CA LEU A 391 -26.57 6.42 2.39
C LEU A 391 -26.37 7.79 1.72
N SER A 392 -25.11 8.21 1.51
CA SER A 392 -24.82 9.46 0.81
C SER A 392 -25.42 9.44 -0.59
N ARG A 393 -26.20 10.49 -0.91
CA ARG A 393 -26.81 10.64 -2.22
C ARG A 393 -25.72 10.87 -3.26
N ASP A 394 -24.74 11.71 -2.96
CA ASP A 394 -23.66 12.05 -3.87
C ASP A 394 -22.86 10.81 -4.27
N VAL A 395 -22.54 9.90 -3.33
CA VAL A 395 -21.88 8.62 -3.64
C VAL A 395 -22.73 7.75 -4.59
N ARG A 396 -24.04 7.70 -4.38
CA ARG A 396 -24.97 6.88 -5.20
C ARG A 396 -25.26 7.48 -6.58
N THR A 397 -25.17 8.79 -6.73
CA THR A 397 -25.57 9.49 -7.95
C THR A 397 -24.40 10.04 -8.75
N LEU A 398 -23.17 10.07 -8.21
CA LEU A 398 -22.00 10.51 -8.96
C LEU A 398 -21.86 9.68 -10.23
N ARG A 399 -21.97 10.36 -11.37
CA ARG A 399 -21.84 9.74 -12.68
C ARG A 399 -20.43 9.93 -13.19
N ARG A 400 -19.97 8.95 -13.98
CA ARG A 400 -18.75 9.11 -14.75
C ARG A 400 -18.90 10.28 -15.72
N VAL A 401 -17.86 11.09 -15.86
CA VAL A 401 -17.78 12.16 -16.86
C VAL A 401 -17.15 11.58 -18.13
N ASP A 402 -17.82 11.71 -19.27
CA ASP A 402 -17.26 11.32 -20.57
C ASP A 402 -16.27 12.39 -21.08
N GLY A 403 -15.43 12.05 -22.07
CA GLY A 403 -14.32 12.92 -22.52
C GLY A 403 -14.71 14.35 -22.93
N THR A 404 -15.96 14.56 -23.35
CA THR A 404 -16.54 15.89 -23.66
C THR A 404 -16.86 16.70 -22.41
N GLY A 405 -17.34 16.07 -21.33
CA GLY A 405 -17.66 16.75 -20.07
C GLY A 405 -16.42 17.16 -19.27
N TYR A 406 -15.28 16.47 -19.46
CA TYR A 406 -14.02 16.86 -18.85
C TYR A 406 -13.53 18.22 -19.39
N ALA A 407 -13.56 18.40 -20.71
CA ALA A 407 -13.19 19.65 -21.36
C ALA A 407 -14.08 20.84 -20.94
N GLU A 408 -15.39 20.61 -20.75
CA GLU A 408 -16.31 21.63 -20.25
C GLU A 408 -16.06 21.99 -18.77
N THR A 409 -15.72 20.99 -17.94
CA THR A 409 -15.41 21.20 -16.51
C THR A 409 -14.11 22.00 -16.35
N GLU A 410 -13.09 21.68 -17.16
CA GLU A 410 -11.82 22.39 -17.19
C GLU A 410 -11.98 23.82 -17.75
N ALA A 411 -12.79 24.01 -18.79
CA ALA A 411 -13.12 25.33 -19.33
C ALA A 411 -13.86 26.22 -18.31
N ARG A 412 -14.80 25.66 -17.54
CA ARG A 412 -15.51 26.40 -16.48
C ARG A 412 -14.61 26.75 -15.30
N ALA A 413 -13.70 25.85 -14.91
CA ALA A 413 -12.75 26.13 -13.84
C ALA A 413 -11.76 27.23 -14.22
N THR A 414 -11.34 27.27 -15.49
CA THR A 414 -10.44 28.30 -16.04
C THR A 414 -11.14 29.65 -16.23
N ALA A 415 -12.45 29.67 -16.46
CA ALA A 415 -13.24 30.90 -16.58
C ALA A 415 -13.63 31.53 -15.22
N ALA A 416 -13.50 30.79 -14.12
CA ALA A 416 -13.81 31.24 -12.75
C ALA A 416 -12.57 31.71 -11.97
N SER A 417 -11.37 31.53 -12.53
CA SER A 417 -10.11 32.15 -12.08
C SER A 417 -9.87 33.43 -12.86
#